data_AF-A0A5C4QF00-F1
#
_entry.id   AF-A0A5C4QF00-F1
#
_cell.length_a   1.000
_cell.length_b   1.000
_cell.length_c   1.000
_cell.angle_alpha   90.00
_cell.angle_beta   90.00
_cell.angle_gamma   90.00
#
_symmetry.space_group_name_H-M   'P 1'
#
loop_
_entity.id
_entity.type
_entity.pdbx_description
1 polymer ?
#
loop_
_entity_poly.entity_id
_entity_poly.type
_entity_poly.pdbx_seq_one_letter_code
_entity_poly.pdbx_strand_id
1 'polypeptide(L)'
;MIKIGFSNKFTRTIFYEVFTEPSRLAIIEKLNSPLFNQIKSGVGFTSYKIFIRTKTQQNTIYFVKQQETVIIVGYQLGKSDFLDGRKDSHFDTLFYILTQMDESERTNKF
;
A
#
# COMPACT_ATOMS: atom_id res chain seq x y z
N MET A 1 18.99 4.44 -1.90
CA MET A 1 17.84 3.51 -2.05
C MET A 1 16.88 3.79 -0.92
N ILE A 2 15.60 4.02 -1.21
CA ILE A 2 14.60 4.32 -0.17
C ILE A 2 14.27 3.06 0.62
N LYS A 3 14.29 3.16 1.96
CA LYS A 3 13.86 2.10 2.87
C LYS A 3 12.34 2.15 3.00
N ILE A 4 11.69 1.00 2.93
CA ILE A 4 10.24 0.89 3.14
C ILE A 4 10.00 0.32 4.54
N GLY A 5 9.20 1.03 5.33
CA GLY A 5 8.68 0.59 6.62
C GLY A 5 7.14 0.54 6.61
N PHE A 6 6.57 -0.02 7.67
CA PHE A 6 5.13 -0.20 7.82
C PHE A 6 4.71 0.34 9.17
N SER A 7 3.56 1.02 9.21
CA SER A 7 3.02 1.58 10.45
C SER A 7 2.60 0.52 11.47
N ASN A 8 2.25 -0.69 11.00
CA ASN A 8 1.84 -1.82 11.84
C ASN A 8 1.92 -3.15 11.06
N LYS A 9 1.66 -4.26 11.76
CA LYS A 9 1.65 -5.61 11.15
C LYS A 9 0.58 -5.75 10.05
N PHE A 10 -0.57 -5.11 10.21
CA PHE A 10 -1.67 -5.17 9.24
C PHE A 10 -1.26 -4.60 7.87
N THR A 11 -0.69 -3.39 7.86
CA THR A 11 -0.19 -2.75 6.64
C THR A 11 0.95 -3.53 6.00
N ARG A 12 1.83 -4.13 6.81
CA ARG A 12 2.85 -5.08 6.33
C ARG A 12 2.22 -6.30 5.65
N THR A 13 1.19 -6.90 6.24
CA THR A 13 0.51 -8.08 5.69
C THR A 13 -0.13 -7.76 4.33
N ILE A 14 -0.80 -6.62 4.18
CA ILE A 14 -1.32 -6.22 2.85
C ILE A 14 -0.18 -6.17 1.82
N PHE A 15 0.95 -5.56 2.16
CA PHE A 15 2.06 -5.44 1.22
C PHE A 15 2.57 -6.78 0.70
N TYR A 16 2.80 -7.75 1.59
CA TYR A 16 3.45 -9.01 1.23
C TYR A 16 2.48 -10.10 0.79
N GLU A 17 1.27 -10.15 1.34
CA GLU A 17 0.34 -11.26 1.15
C GLU A 17 -0.79 -10.96 0.15
N VAL A 18 -1.14 -9.67 -0.03
CA VAL A 18 -2.21 -9.25 -0.94
C VAL A 18 -1.66 -8.81 -2.30
N PHE A 19 -0.61 -7.99 -2.32
CA PHE A 19 0.01 -7.58 -3.58
C PHE A 19 0.88 -8.69 -4.16
N THR A 20 0.69 -8.98 -5.45
CA THR A 20 1.58 -9.86 -6.22
C THR A 20 3.00 -9.30 -6.31
N GLU A 21 3.98 -10.14 -6.56
CA GLU A 21 5.38 -9.71 -6.70
C GLU A 21 5.58 -8.59 -7.75
N PRO A 22 5.01 -8.66 -8.96
CA PRO A 22 5.12 -7.57 -9.93
C PRO A 22 4.52 -6.25 -9.41
N SER A 23 3.42 -6.32 -8.66
CA SER A 23 2.81 -5.14 -8.04
C SER A 23 3.72 -4.54 -6.98
N ARG A 24 4.35 -5.37 -6.13
CA ARG A 24 5.32 -4.93 -5.12
C ARG A 24 6.53 -4.25 -5.76
N LEU A 25 7.06 -4.82 -6.84
CA LEU A 25 8.17 -4.22 -7.59
C LEU A 25 7.79 -2.85 -8.17
N ALA A 26 6.62 -2.73 -8.79
CA ALA A 26 6.12 -1.45 -9.31
C ALA A 26 5.94 -0.38 -8.21
N ILE A 27 5.56 -0.78 -6.98
CA ILE A 27 5.52 0.12 -5.82
C ILE A 27 6.93 0.59 -5.50
N ILE A 28 7.86 -0.34 -5.34
CA ILE A 28 9.25 -0.06 -4.98
C ILE A 28 9.88 0.87 -6.02
N GLU A 29 9.66 0.64 -7.32
CA GLU A 29 10.14 1.51 -8.40
C GLU A 29 9.55 2.92 -8.31
N LYS A 30 8.23 3.04 -8.12
CA LYS A 30 7.57 4.35 -7.96
C LYS A 30 8.13 5.11 -6.75
N LEU A 31 8.32 4.43 -5.63
CA LEU A 31 8.89 5.01 -4.41
C LEU A 31 10.36 5.39 -4.59
N ASN A 32 11.13 4.67 -5.42
CA ASN A 32 12.53 5.03 -5.71
C ASN A 32 12.69 6.01 -6.89
N SER A 33 11.61 6.39 -7.56
CA SER A 33 11.68 7.25 -8.74
C SER A 33 12.25 8.64 -8.42
N PRO A 34 12.98 9.28 -9.37
CA PRO A 34 13.48 10.64 -9.18
C PRO A 34 12.38 11.65 -8.84
N LEU A 35 11.18 11.46 -9.41
CA LEU A 35 9.98 12.25 -9.11
C LEU A 35 9.55 12.11 -7.64
N PHE A 36 9.65 10.92 -7.06
CA PHE A 36 9.38 10.69 -5.64
C PHE A 36 10.43 11.35 -4.73
N ASN A 37 11.68 11.40 -5.17
CA ASN A 37 12.74 12.08 -4.42
C ASN A 37 12.46 13.60 -4.27
N GLN A 38 11.74 14.20 -5.22
CA GLN A 38 11.31 15.60 -5.16
C GLN A 38 10.19 15.88 -4.14
N ILE A 39 9.48 14.85 -3.66
CA ILE A 39 8.50 15.01 -2.58
C ILE A 39 9.25 15.47 -1.33
N LYS A 40 8.98 16.70 -0.88
CA LYS A 40 9.59 17.26 0.34
C LYS A 40 9.23 16.38 1.53
N SER A 41 10.21 16.09 2.39
CA SER A 41 9.94 15.50 3.69
C SER A 41 9.17 16.53 4.51
N GLY A 42 7.91 16.24 4.83
CA GLY A 42 7.09 17.11 5.67
C GLY A 42 7.47 16.98 7.15
N VAL A 43 7.29 18.05 7.91
CA VAL A 43 7.23 17.98 9.39
C VAL A 43 5.77 17.73 9.77
N GLY A 44 5.46 16.56 10.34
CA GLY A 44 4.10 16.17 10.73
C GLY A 44 3.47 15.04 9.89
N PHE A 45 2.22 14.69 10.20
CA PHE A 45 1.46 13.56 9.63
C PHE A 45 0.90 13.84 8.21
N THR A 46 1.68 14.48 7.33
CA THR A 46 1.26 14.67 5.94
C THR A 46 1.40 13.34 5.20
N SER A 47 0.31 12.58 5.12
CA SER A 47 0.26 11.35 4.35
C SER A 47 0.16 11.69 2.86
N TYR A 48 1.12 11.20 2.09
CA TYR A 48 1.11 11.24 0.63
C TYR A 48 0.44 9.99 0.09
N LYS A 49 -0.04 10.04 -1.16
CA LYS A 49 -0.62 8.88 -1.84
C LYS A 49 0.05 8.60 -3.17
N ILE A 50 0.28 7.32 -3.46
CA ILE A 50 0.63 6.84 -4.81
C ILE A 50 -0.45 5.93 -5.33
N PHE A 51 -0.67 5.99 -6.64
CA PHE A 51 -1.60 5.11 -7.34
C PHE A 51 -0.83 4.03 -8.09
N ILE A 52 -1.27 2.79 -7.90
CA ILE A 52 -0.90 1.65 -8.73
C ILE A 52 -2.12 1.34 -9.57
N ARG A 53 -2.00 1.52 -10.88
CA ARG A 53 -3.00 1.00 -11.80
C ARG A 53 -2.63 -0.43 -12.13
N THR A 54 -3.46 -1.38 -11.70
CA THR A 54 -3.50 -2.70 -12.32
C THR A 54 -4.42 -2.62 -13.54
N LYS A 55 -4.43 -3.65 -14.40
CA LYS A 55 -5.26 -3.66 -15.61
C LYS A 55 -6.76 -3.51 -15.31
N THR A 56 -7.20 -3.94 -14.14
CA THR A 56 -8.61 -3.93 -13.77
C THR A 56 -8.98 -2.81 -12.79
N GLN A 57 -8.09 -2.40 -11.87
CA GLN A 57 -8.43 -1.47 -10.79
C GLN A 57 -7.26 -0.56 -10.36
N GLN A 58 -7.59 0.52 -9.63
CA GLN A 58 -6.61 1.46 -9.09
C GLN A 58 -6.47 1.29 -7.59
N ASN A 59 -5.32 0.81 -7.14
CA ASN A 59 -4.96 0.71 -5.73
C ASN A 59 -4.24 1.98 -5.28
N THR A 60 -4.61 2.51 -4.11
CA THR A 60 -3.98 3.69 -3.51
C THR A 60 -3.15 3.26 -2.30
N ILE A 61 -1.90 3.70 -2.24
CA ILE A 61 -1.04 3.50 -1.06
C ILE A 61 -0.83 4.84 -0.39
N TYR A 62 -1.09 4.89 0.90
CA TYR A 62 -0.85 6.05 1.75
C TYR A 62 0.43 5.86 2.53
N PHE A 63 1.30 6.87 2.54
CA PHE A 63 2.58 6.79 3.22
C PHE A 63 3.03 8.13 3.79
N VAL A 64 3.95 8.07 4.75
CA VAL A 64 4.68 9.22 5.28
C VAL A 64 6.15 9.08 4.87
N LYS A 65 6.75 10.16 4.38
CA LYS A 65 8.18 10.20 4.03
C LYS A 65 8.99 10.81 5.16
N GLN A 66 9.98 10.08 5.65
CA GLN A 66 10.93 10.49 6.68
C GLN A 66 12.35 10.28 6.16
N GLN A 67 12.96 11.34 5.61
CA GLN A 67 14.30 11.30 5.01
C GLN A 67 14.39 10.19 3.93
N GLU A 68 15.22 9.16 4.17
CA GLU A 68 15.41 8.01 3.28
C GLU A 68 14.40 6.87 3.51
N THR A 69 13.45 7.05 4.43
CA THR A 69 12.46 6.03 4.80
C THR A 69 11.06 6.45 4.38
N VAL A 70 10.32 5.53 3.80
CA VAL A 70 8.89 5.65 3.51
C VAL A 70 8.14 4.70 4.41
N ILE A 71 7.25 5.22 5.25
CA ILE A 71 6.40 4.42 6.13
C ILE A 71 5.02 4.32 5.50
N ILE A 72 4.62 3.11 5.09
CA ILE A 72 3.27 2.86 4.59
C ILE A 72 2.30 2.85 5.77
N VAL A 73 1.31 3.72 5.72
CA VAL A 73 0.32 3.94 6.80
C VAL A 73 -1.06 3.37 6.49
N GLY A 74 -1.33 3.02 5.23
CA GLY A 74 -2.57 2.36 4.86
C GLY A 74 -2.74 2.21 3.35
N TYR A 75 -3.85 1.56 2.99
CA TYR A 75 -4.19 1.22 1.62
C TYR A 75 -5.64 1.55 1.32
N GLN A 76 -5.94 1.76 0.04
CA GLN A 76 -7.29 1.65 -0.48
C GLN A 76 -7.21 0.70 -1.68
N LEU A 77 -7.80 -0.48 -1.53
CA LEU A 77 -7.82 -1.53 -2.56
C LEU A 77 -9.09 -1.31 -3.40
N GLY A 78 -8.90 -0.75 -4.60
CA GLY A 78 -9.95 -0.14 -5.44
C GLY A 78 -11.01 0.62 -4.68
N LYS A 79 -12.24 0.09 -4.61
CA LYS A 79 -13.39 0.77 -3.98
C LYS A 79 -13.57 0.51 -2.48
N SER A 80 -12.65 -0.21 -1.84
CA SER A 80 -12.66 -0.39 -0.38
C SER A 80 -12.45 0.92 0.38
N ASP A 81 -12.73 0.89 1.69
CA ASP A 81 -12.38 1.95 2.63
C ASP A 81 -10.86 2.06 2.81
N PHE A 82 -10.42 3.12 3.49
CA PHE A 82 -9.03 3.28 3.91
C PHE A 82 -8.64 2.24 4.98
N LEU A 83 -7.83 1.25 4.58
CA LEU A 83 -7.38 0.13 5.39
C LEU A 83 -6.06 0.47 6.10
N ASP A 84 -6.14 0.82 7.39
CA ASP A 84 -5.00 1.10 8.27
C ASP A 84 -4.87 0.12 9.46
N GLY A 85 -5.78 -0.85 9.56
CA GLY A 85 -5.82 -1.83 10.66
C GLY A 85 -6.34 -1.31 12.00
N ARG A 86 -7.04 -0.17 12.06
CA ARG A 86 -7.62 0.36 13.31
C ARG A 86 -9.07 -0.07 13.61
N LYS A 87 -9.77 -0.65 12.63
CA LYS A 87 -11.15 -1.12 12.77
C LYS A 87 -11.23 -2.62 12.52
N ASP A 88 -12.12 -3.31 13.22
CA ASP A 88 -12.34 -4.76 13.04
C ASP A 88 -12.71 -5.11 11.59
N SER A 89 -13.53 -4.27 10.95
CA SER A 89 -13.91 -4.42 9.54
C SER A 89 -12.72 -4.42 8.56
N HIS A 90 -11.58 -3.83 8.95
CA HIS A 90 -10.37 -3.87 8.14
C HIS A 90 -9.78 -5.30 8.13
N PHE A 91 -9.84 -6.00 9.25
CA PHE A 91 -9.39 -7.38 9.38
C PHE A 91 -10.33 -8.34 8.67
N ASP A 92 -11.63 -8.12 8.73
CA ASP A 92 -12.62 -8.90 7.97
C ASP A 92 -12.36 -8.79 6.47
N THR A 93 -12.10 -7.57 5.99
CA THR A 93 -11.73 -7.31 4.60
C THR A 93 -10.46 -8.05 4.22
N LEU A 94 -9.42 -7.97 5.05
CA LEU A 94 -8.15 -8.67 4.81
C LEU A 94 -8.32 -10.19 4.81
N PHE A 95 -9.10 -10.74 5.74
CA PHE A 95 -9.35 -12.17 5.83
C PHE A 95 -10.10 -12.68 4.59
N TYR A 96 -11.11 -11.94 4.14
CA TYR A 96 -11.83 -12.25 2.90
C TYR A 96 -10.87 -12.30 1.71
N ILE A 97 -9.98 -11.31 1.56
CA ILE A 97 -8.97 -11.28 0.49
C ILE A 97 -8.06 -12.50 0.53
N LEU A 98 -7.57 -12.87 1.72
CA LEU A 98 -6.56 -13.92 1.85
C LEU A 98 -7.12 -15.34 1.74
N THR A 99 -8.38 -15.54 2.12
CA THR A 99 -8.97 -16.89 2.22
C THR A 99 -9.99 -17.21 1.13
N GLN A 100 -10.66 -16.22 0.57
CA GLN A 100 -11.76 -16.43 -0.39
C GLN A 100 -11.37 -16.10 -1.83
N MET A 101 -10.12 -15.68 -2.09
CA MET A 101 -9.69 -15.26 -3.42
C MET A 101 -8.43 -15.98 -3.85
N ASP A 102 -8.50 -16.47 -5.09
CA ASP A 102 -7.34 -17.03 -5.77
C ASP A 102 -6.22 -15.99 -5.85
N GLU A 103 -4.98 -16.47 -5.79
CA GLU A 103 -3.78 -15.62 -5.75
C GLU A 103 -3.70 -14.68 -6.97
N SER A 104 -4.21 -15.11 -8.14
CA SER A 104 -4.32 -14.32 -9.36
C SER A 104 -5.38 -13.21 -9.29
N GLU A 105 -6.33 -13.29 -8.34
CA GLU A 105 -7.46 -12.37 -8.19
C GLU A 105 -7.26 -11.34 -7.07
N ARG A 106 -6.31 -11.56 -6.15
CA ARG A 106 -6.11 -10.73 -4.94
C ARG A 106 -5.91 -9.23 -5.22
N THR A 107 -5.38 -8.86 -6.38
CA THR A 107 -5.19 -7.45 -6.79
C THR A 107 -6.21 -6.94 -7.80
N ASN A 108 -7.15 -7.79 -8.26
CA ASN A 108 -7.96 -7.55 -9.45
C ASN A 108 -9.46 -7.33 -9.20
N LYS A 109 -9.95 -7.57 -7.98
CA LYS A 109 -11.40 -7.62 -7.66
C LYS A 109 -11.91 -6.57 -6.65
N PHE A 110 -11.05 -5.76 -6.00
CA PHE A 110 -11.48 -4.66 -5.11
C PHE A 110 -11.19 -3.29 -5.67
#